data_AF-A0A2J6N1M1-F1
#
_entry.id   AF-A0A2J6N1M1-F1
#
_cell.length_a   1.000
_cell.length_b   1.000
_cell.length_c   1.000
_cell.angle_alpha   90.00
_cell.angle_beta   90.00
_cell.angle_gamma   90.00
#
_symmetry.space_group_name_H-M   'P 1'
#
loop_
_entity.id
_entity.type
_entity.pdbx_description
1 polymer ?
#
loop_
_entity_poly.entity_id
_entity_poly.type
_entity_poly.pdbx_seq_one_letter_code
_entity_poly.pdbx_strand_id
1 'polypeptide(L)'
;MYKMMVKIRLFEEKVFELYAQNLVPGTIHLYTGQEAVAVGVCSALRKDDYITSTHRGHGHCIAKGAEIKRVMAEILGKKTGYCKGKGG
;
A
#
# COMPACT_ATOMS: atom_id res chain seq x y z
N MET A 1 -1.13 16.56 2.84
CA MET A 1 -0.07 15.56 3.13
C MET A 1 -0.35 14.77 4.41
N TYR A 2 -0.53 15.40 5.59
CA TYR A 2 -0.75 14.70 6.87
C TYR A 2 -1.81 13.57 6.84
N LYS A 3 -3.03 13.84 6.37
CA LYS A 3 -4.10 12.82 6.27
C LYS A 3 -3.69 11.61 5.45
N MET A 4 -2.87 11.79 4.41
CA MET A 4 -2.40 10.67 3.58
C MET A 4 -1.33 9.84 4.31
N MET A 5 -0.41 10.50 5.02
CA MET A 5 0.58 9.78 5.84
C MET A 5 -0.09 8.95 6.93
N VAL A 6 -1.08 9.52 7.65
CA VAL A 6 -1.87 8.79 8.64
C VAL A 6 -2.65 7.63 8.01
N LYS A 7 -3.23 7.84 6.81
CA LYS A 7 -3.92 6.76 6.09
C LYS A 7 -2.98 5.59 5.77
N ILE A 8 -1.77 5.87 5.29
CA ILE A 8 -0.76 4.83 5.02
C ILE A 8 -0.37 4.15 6.33
N ARG A 9 -0.10 4.90 7.41
CA ARG A 9 0.21 4.33 8.73
C ARG A 9 -0.84 3.32 9.19
N LEU A 10 -2.10 3.74 9.23
CA LEU A 10 -3.21 2.88 9.69
C LEU A 10 -3.42 1.67 8.77
N PHE A 11 -3.17 1.83 7.48
CA PHE A 11 -3.20 0.72 6.54
C PHE A 11 -2.12 -0.32 6.86
N GLU A 12 -0.87 0.12 7.04
CA GLU A 12 0.25 -0.77 7.36
C GLU A 12 0.08 -1.46 8.71
N GLU A 13 -0.39 -0.74 9.73
CA GLU A 13 -0.72 -1.33 11.03
C GLU A 13 -1.80 -2.40 10.89
N LYS A 14 -2.85 -2.14 10.10
CA LYS A 14 -3.90 -3.14 9.88
C LYS A 14 -3.38 -4.36 9.12
N VAL A 15 -2.53 -4.15 8.12
CA VAL A 15 -1.87 -5.23 7.39
C VAL A 15 -1.02 -6.08 8.33
N PHE A 16 -0.27 -5.46 9.24
CA PHE A 16 0.53 -6.16 10.24
C PHE A 16 -0.32 -7.00 11.20
N GLU A 17 -1.44 -6.46 11.69
CA GLU A 17 -2.39 -7.22 12.52
C GLU A 17 -2.92 -8.47 11.80
N LEU A 18 -3.31 -8.34 10.53
CA LEU A 18 -3.83 -9.45 9.74
C LEU A 18 -2.75 -10.48 9.41
N TYR A 19 -1.52 -10.02 9.17
CA TYR A 19 -0.36 -10.88 8.99
C TYR A 19 -0.07 -11.70 10.26
N ALA A 20 -0.12 -11.07 11.44
CA ALA A 20 0.05 -11.77 12.72
C ALA A 20 -1.05 -12.83 12.99
N GLN A 21 -2.22 -12.69 12.36
CA GLN A 21 -3.31 -13.66 12.38
C GLN A 21 -3.19 -14.76 11.32
N ASN A 22 -2.09 -14.80 10.56
CA ASN A 22 -1.89 -15.69 9.41
C ASN A 22 -2.96 -15.55 8.30
N LEU A 23 -3.59 -14.37 8.18
CA LEU A 23 -4.59 -14.10 7.15
C LEU A 23 -3.99 -13.57 5.84
N VAL A 24 -2.76 -13.05 5.90
CA VAL A 24 -2.02 -12.57 4.74
C VAL A 24 -1.13 -13.71 4.22
N PRO A 25 -1.32 -14.17 2.97
CA PRO A 25 -0.46 -15.18 2.37
C PRO A 25 0.94 -14.62 2.05
N GLY A 26 1.96 -15.45 2.23
CA GLY A 26 3.33 -15.12 1.80
C GLY A 26 4.06 -14.16 2.74
N THR A 27 4.89 -13.28 2.18
CA THR A 27 5.70 -12.31 2.92
C THR A 27 5.13 -10.91 2.78
N ILE A 28 5.32 -10.09 3.81
CA ILE A 28 4.88 -8.69 3.80
C ILE A 28 6.03 -7.74 4.16
N HIS A 29 6.12 -6.62 3.44
CA HIS A 29 7.11 -5.58 3.67
C HIS A 29 6.42 -4.26 3.98
N LEU A 30 6.34 -3.93 5.27
CA LEU A 30 5.56 -2.78 5.73
C LEU A 30 6.19 -1.44 5.31
N TYR A 31 5.38 -0.44 5.00
CA TYR A 31 5.83 0.93 4.67
C TYR A 31 5.96 1.84 5.91
N THR A 32 5.64 1.34 7.11
CA THR A 32 5.63 2.09 8.37
C THR A 32 6.95 2.84 8.60
N GLY A 33 6.85 4.14 8.86
CA GLY A 33 7.98 5.03 9.11
C GLY A 33 8.56 5.69 7.86
N GLN A 34 8.12 5.31 6.66
CA GLN A 34 8.55 5.91 5.40
C GLN A 34 7.45 6.74 4.72
N GLU A 35 6.33 7.03 5.40
CA GLU A 35 5.14 7.64 4.79
C GLU A 35 5.43 8.99 4.13
N ALA A 36 6.34 9.77 4.70
CA ALA A 36 6.76 11.05 4.15
C ALA A 36 7.40 10.92 2.76
N VAL A 37 8.07 9.80 2.47
CA VAL A 37 8.70 9.53 1.16
C VAL A 37 7.62 9.39 0.09
N ALA A 38 6.69 8.43 0.26
CA ALA A 38 5.60 8.21 -0.70
C ALA A 38 4.72 9.45 -0.88
N VAL A 39 4.30 10.08 0.23
CA VAL A 39 3.40 11.24 0.17
C VAL A 39 4.10 12.47 -0.38
N GLY A 40 5.36 12.69 -0.02
CA GLY A 40 6.18 13.79 -0.54
C GLY A 40 6.35 13.69 -2.04
N VAL A 41 6.92 12.59 -2.53
CA VAL A 41 7.12 12.36 -3.97
C VAL A 41 5.80 12.44 -4.72
N CYS A 42 4.75 11.71 -4.30
CA CYS A 42 3.49 11.68 -5.04
C CYS A 42 2.75 13.03 -5.03
N SER A 43 2.98 13.89 -4.04
CA SER A 43 2.40 15.25 -4.01
C SER A 43 3.07 16.23 -4.96
N ALA A 44 4.31 15.97 -5.37
CA ALA A 44 5.06 16.81 -6.30
C ALA A 44 4.91 16.36 -7.76
N LEU A 45 4.42 15.14 -8.00
CA LEU A 45 4.20 14.58 -9.32
C LEU A 45 2.87 15.03 -9.92
N ARG A 46 2.81 15.13 -11.25
CA ARG A 46 1.53 15.21 -11.95
C ARG A 46 0.82 13.86 -11.90
N LYS A 47 -0.48 13.89 -12.19
CA LYS A 47 -1.30 12.69 -12.18
C LYS A 47 -0.86 11.65 -13.22
N ASP A 48 -0.38 12.13 -14.37
CA ASP A 48 0.07 11.36 -15.52
C ASP A 48 1.55 10.93 -15.45
N ASP A 49 2.33 11.45 -14.49
CA ASP A 49 3.70 10.98 -14.29
C ASP A 49 3.73 9.53 -13.77
N TYR A 50 4.70 8.76 -14.25
CA TYR A 50 4.90 7.37 -13.83
C TYR A 50 5.78 7.27 -12.58
N ILE A 51 5.51 6.27 -11.75
CA ILE A 51 6.39 5.84 -10.66
C ILE A 51 6.54 4.32 -10.70
N THR A 52 7.67 3.84 -10.19
CA THR A 52 7.88 2.42 -9.89
C THR A 52 8.35 2.27 -8.44
N SER A 53 8.18 1.09 -7.89
CA SER A 53 8.59 0.75 -6.52
C SER A 53 9.15 -0.66 -6.49
N THR A 54 9.83 -0.99 -5.40
CA THR A 54 10.29 -2.36 -5.10
C THR A 54 9.20 -3.13 -4.31
N HIS A 55 9.59 -4.22 -3.66
CA HIS A 55 8.72 -5.04 -2.80
C HIS A 55 8.07 -4.30 -1.61
N ARG A 56 8.51 -3.07 -1.29
CA ARG A 56 7.93 -2.21 -0.25
C ARG A 56 7.06 -1.11 -0.87
N GLY A 57 6.05 -1.51 -1.63
CA GLY A 57 5.31 -0.62 -2.53
C GLY A 57 4.02 -0.01 -2.00
N HIS A 58 3.49 -0.46 -0.85
CA HIS A 58 2.15 -0.10 -0.41
C HIS A 58 1.93 1.41 -0.29
N GLY A 59 2.87 2.12 0.37
CA GLY A 59 2.81 3.56 0.54
C GLY A 59 2.78 4.31 -0.79
N HIS A 60 3.61 3.91 -1.76
CA HIS A 60 3.63 4.49 -3.11
C HIS A 60 2.31 4.25 -3.85
N CYS A 61 1.79 3.02 -3.82
CA CYS A 61 0.49 2.69 -4.44
C CYS A 61 -0.63 3.57 -3.89
N ILE A 62 -0.74 3.66 -2.56
CA ILE A 62 -1.80 4.44 -1.90
C ILE A 62 -1.62 5.94 -2.16
N ALA A 63 -0.40 6.46 -2.05
CA ALA A 63 -0.12 7.88 -2.27
C ALA A 63 -0.32 8.31 -3.73
N LYS A 64 -0.07 7.42 -4.70
CA LYS A 64 -0.33 7.67 -6.13
C LYS A 64 -1.80 7.53 -6.51
N GLY A 65 -2.66 7.13 -5.57
CA GLY A 65 -4.11 7.13 -5.74
C GLY A 65 -4.74 5.75 -5.97
N ALA A 66 -4.04 4.66 -5.66
CA ALA A 66 -4.66 3.35 -5.62
C ALA A 66 -5.79 3.31 -4.56
N GLU A 67 -6.87 2.63 -4.89
CA GLU A 67 -7.99 2.41 -4.01
C GLU A 67 -7.59 1.44 -2.89
N ILE A 68 -7.56 1.95 -1.65
CA ILE A 68 -7.09 1.22 -0.47
C ILE A 68 -7.79 -0.14 -0.27
N LYS A 69 -9.08 -0.24 -0.62
CA LYS A 69 -9.84 -1.50 -0.52
C LYS A 69 -9.31 -2.55 -1.48
N ARG A 70 -8.91 -2.15 -2.69
CA ARG A 70 -8.35 -3.05 -3.69
C ARG A 70 -6.91 -3.42 -3.38
N VAL A 71 -6.13 -2.52 -2.77
CA VAL A 71 -4.80 -2.86 -2.23
C VAL A 71 -4.93 -3.91 -1.12
N MET A 72 -5.82 -3.70 -0.14
CA MET A 72 -6.09 -4.69 0.92
C MET A 72 -6.61 -6.02 0.37
N ALA A 73 -7.48 -5.97 -0.65
CA ALA A 73 -7.97 -7.19 -1.30
C ALA A 73 -6.83 -7.97 -1.99
N GLU A 74 -5.87 -7.28 -2.61
CA GLU A 74 -4.71 -7.93 -3.23
C GLU A 74 -3.83 -8.60 -2.17
N ILE A 75 -3.50 -7.88 -1.08
CA ILE A 75 -2.71 -8.40 0.04
C ILE A 75 -3.37 -9.63 0.67
N LEU A 76 -4.70 -9.66 0.75
CA LEU A 76 -5.45 -10.81 1.27
C LEU A 76 -5.70 -11.93 0.23
N GLY A 77 -5.07 -11.86 -0.94
CA GLY A 77 -5.23 -12.87 -1.99
C GLY A 77 -6.64 -12.94 -2.59
N LYS A 78 -7.43 -11.87 -2.52
CA LYS A 78 -8.82 -11.83 -3.00
C LYS A 78 -8.91 -11.45 -4.48
N LYS A 79 -9.87 -12.06 -5.19
CA LYS A 79 -10.17 -11.80 -6.61
C LYS A 79 -10.46 -10.32 -6.93
N THR A 80 -10.90 -9.52 -5.96
CA THR A 80 -11.21 -8.10 -6.11
C THR A 80 -9.98 -7.18 -6.03
N GLY A 81 -8.80 -7.74 -5.77
CA GLY A 81 -7.52 -7.03 -5.83
C GLY A 81 -7.17 -6.52 -7.23
N TYR A 82 -6.14 -5.67 -7.31
CA TYR A 82 -5.68 -5.10 -8.58
C TYR A 82 -5.19 -6.17 -9.58
N CYS A 83 -4.55 -7.21 -9.09
CA CYS A 83 -4.02 -8.34 -9.85
C CYS A 83 -4.81 -9.62 -9.60
N LYS A 84 -6.02 -9.50 -9.03
CA LYS A 84 -6.94 -10.62 -8.72
C LYS A 84 -6.38 -11.57 -7.66
N GLY A 85 -5.58 -11.07 -6.72
CA GLY A 85 -4.99 -11.85 -5.62
C GLY A 85 -3.81 -12.72 -6.06
N LYS A 86 -3.15 -12.36 -7.16
CA LYS A 86 -2.02 -13.11 -7.72
C LYS A 86 -0.67 -12.42 -7.51
N GLY A 87 -0.69 -11.11 -7.27
CA GLY A 87 0.53 -10.33 -7.06
C GLY A 87 1.01 -10.38 -5.61
N GLY A 88 0.07 -10.34 -4.67
CA GLY A 88 0.35 -10.00 -3.28
C GLY A 88 0.37 -8.49 -3.06
#